data_AF-A0A1J6W0D2-F1
#
_entry.id   AF-A0A1J6W0D2-F1
#
_cell.length_a   1.000
_cell.length_b   1.000
_cell.length_c   1.000
_cell.angle_alpha   90.00
_cell.angle_beta   90.00
_cell.angle_gamma   90.00
#
_symmetry.space_group_name_H-M   'P 1'
#
loop_
_entity.id
_entity.type
_entity.pdbx_description
1 polymer ?
#
loop_
_entity_poly.entity_id
_entity_poly.type
_entity_poly.pdbx_seq_one_letter_code
_entity_poly.pdbx_strand_id
1 'polypeptide(L)' 'MINQEVPYKVLLPTWIWEKAQSKEELKTLVLQYMKRYPHYHVRGIQNRKAICDRKEEEA' A
#
# COMPACT_ATOMS: atom_id res chain seq x y z
N MET A 1 -8.90 -0.07 -26.14
CA MET A 1 -7.60 0.23 -25.49
C MET A 1 -7.72 -0.22 -24.05
N ILE A 2 -6.94 -1.22 -23.64
CA ILE A 2 -6.96 -1.68 -22.25
C ILE A 2 -6.10 -0.67 -21.48
N ASN A 3 -6.70 0.33 -20.86
CA ASN A 3 -6.03 1.11 -19.83
C ASN A 3 -5.80 0.17 -18.65
N GLN A 4 -4.78 -0.68 -18.74
CA GLN A 4 -4.26 -1.35 -17.56
C GLN A 4 -3.54 -0.27 -16.76
N GLU A 5 -4.28 0.39 -15.88
CA GLU A 5 -3.71 1.27 -14.87
C GLU A 5 -2.64 0.45 -14.14
N VAL A 6 -1.37 0.76 -14.41
CA VAL A 6 -0.26 0.03 -13.81
C VAL A 6 -0.31 0.32 -12.31
N PRO A 7 -0.55 -0.68 -11.46
CA PRO A 7 -0.71 -0.43 -10.04
C PRO A 7 0.63 0.06 -9.47
N TYR A 8 0.56 1.09 -8.64
CA TYR A 8 1.73 1.66 -8.00
C TYR A 8 2.24 0.70 -6.92
N LYS A 9 3.57 0.64 -6.78
CA LYS A 9 4.22 -0.24 -5.81
C LYS A 9 5.01 0.60 -4.81
N VAL A 10 4.53 0.67 -3.57
CA VAL A 10 5.20 1.37 -2.48
C VAL A 10 6.06 0.38 -1.71
N LEU A 11 7.37 0.62 -1.62
CA LEU A 11 8.25 -0.18 -0.78
C LEU A 11 7.90 0.07 0.69
N LEU A 12 7.60 -1.00 1.41
CA LEU A 12 7.30 -0.91 2.84
C LEU A 12 8.61 -0.93 3.64
N PRO A 13 8.79 -0.03 4.60
CA PRO A 13 9.94 -0.02 5.50
C PRO A 13 10.15 -1.36 6.21
N THR A 14 11.40 -1.72 6.49
CA THR A 14 11.76 -2.95 7.20
C THR A 14 11.09 -3.06 8.57
N TRP A 15 10.97 -1.94 9.31
CA TRP A 15 10.38 -1.92 10.65
C TRP A 15 8.92 -2.41 10.70
N ILE A 16 8.17 -2.30 9.59
CA ILE A 16 6.79 -2.81 9.52
C ILE A 16 6.78 -4.34 9.65
N TRP A 17 7.76 -5.01 9.03
CA TRP A 17 7.90 -6.46 9.06
C TRP A 17 8.47 -6.97 10.36
N GLU A 18 9.39 -6.21 10.96
CA GLU A 18 9.99 -6.54 12.26
C GLU A 18 8.99 -6.39 13.41
N LYS A 19 8.07 -5.43 13.29
CA LYS A 19 7.08 -5.13 14.33
C LYS A 19 5.80 -5.97 14.19
N ALA A 20 5.41 -6.36 12.99
CA ALA A 20 4.20 -7.13 12.77
C ALA A 20 4.36 -8.58 13.28
N GLN A 21 3.62 -8.94 14.33
CA GLN A 21 3.58 -10.30 14.86
C GLN A 21 2.48 -11.15 14.22
N SER A 22 1.52 -10.51 13.54
CA SER A 22 0.41 -11.16 12.86
C SER A 22 0.07 -10.48 11.52
N LYS A 23 -0.73 -11.16 10.70
CA LYS A 23 -1.24 -10.58 9.44
C LYS A 23 -2.12 -9.35 9.67
N GLU A 24 -2.86 -9.32 10.78
CA GLU A 24 -3.74 -8.20 11.16
C GLU A 24 -2.92 -6.99 11.62
N GLU A 25 -1.87 -7.22 12.39
CA GLU A 25 -0.92 -6.16 12.76
C GLU A 25 -0.19 -5.64 11.53
N LEU A 26 0.27 -6.52 10.63
CA LEU A 26 0.89 -6.12 9.38
C LEU A 26 -0.04 -5.19 8.57
N LYS A 27 -1.30 -5.57 8.42
CA LYS A 27 -2.30 -4.74 7.72
C LYS A 27 -2.46 -3.38 8.41
N THR A 28 -2.56 -3.36 9.74
CA THR A 28 -2.69 -2.13 10.53
C THR A 28 -1.48 -1.21 10.35
N LEU A 29 -0.26 -1.74 10.46
CA LEU A 29 0.98 -0.99 10.30
C LEU A 29 1.15 -0.47 8.87
N VAL A 30 0.79 -1.26 7.86
CA VAL A 30 0.80 -0.83 6.46
C VAL A 30 -0.20 0.30 6.24
N LEU A 31 -1.44 0.17 6.72
CA LEU A 31 -2.44 1.24 6.60
C LEU A 31 -1.99 2.51 7.33
N GLN A 32 -1.38 2.38 8.51
CA GLN A 32 -0.84 3.51 9.26
C GLN A 32 0.29 4.21 8.49
N TYR A 33 1.22 3.46 7.92
CA TYR A 33 2.30 4.00 7.09
C TYR A 33 1.75 4.70 5.84
N MET A 34 0.75 4.09 5.20
CA MET A 34 0.15 4.58 3.97
C MET A 34 -0.68 5.86 4.14
N LYS A 35 -1.00 6.28 5.37
CA LYS A 35 -1.56 7.63 5.64
C LYS A 35 -0.68 8.77 5.09
N ARG A 36 0.62 8.52 4.89
CA ARG A 36 1.57 9.48 4.26
C ARG A 36 1.32 9.70 2.77
N TYR A 37 0.53 8.84 2.15
CA TYR A 37 0.22 8.84 0.72
C TYR A 37 -1.30 8.96 0.54
N PRO A 38 -1.89 10.15 0.80
CA PRO A 38 -3.36 10.32 0.90
C PRO A 38 -4.12 10.03 -0.41
N HIS A 39 -3.44 10.20 -1.55
CA HIS A 39 -3.97 9.92 -2.89
C HIS A 39 -3.78 8.46 -3.31
N TYR A 40 -3.35 7.56 -2.43
CA TYR A 40 -3.16 6.14 -2.74
C TYR A 40 -4.10 5.28 -1.92
N HIS A 41 -4.72 4.29 -2.56
CA HIS A 41 -5.52 3.26 -1.92
C HIS A 41 -4.77 1.93 -1.96
N VAL A 42 -4.56 1.30 -0.80
CA VAL A 42 -3.87 0.01 -0.71
C VAL A 42 -4.80 -1.10 -1.17
N ARG A 43 -4.45 -1.76 -2.27
CA ARG A 43 -5.14 -2.95 -2.81
C ARG A 43 -4.64 -4.23 -2.15
N GLY A 44 -3.36 -4.29 -1.81
CA GLY A 44 -2.76 -5.47 -1.25
C GLY A 44 -1.28 -5.30 -0.94
N ILE A 45 -0.66 -6.40 -0.52
CA ILE A 45 0.77 -6.46 -0.20
C ILE A 45 1.37 -7.63 -0.97
N GLN A 46 2.45 -7.38 -1.70
CA GLN A 46 3.17 -8.39 -2.49
C GLN A 46 4.67 -8.11 -2.46
N ASN A 47 5.50 -9.13 -2.24
CA ASN A 47 6.97 -9.03 -2.24
C ASN A 47 7.50 -7.85 -1.39
N ARG A 48 6.94 -7.70 -0.18
CA ARG A 48 7.23 -6.60 0.75
C ARG A 48 6.88 -5.18 0.26
N LYS A 49 6.01 -5.07 -0.75
CA LYS A 49 5.54 -3.80 -1.30
C LYS A 49 4.02 -3.71 -1.14
N ALA A 50 3.51 -2.53 -0.81
CA ALA A 50 2.09 -2.25 -0.93
C ALA A 50 1.77 -1.98 -2.40
N ILE A 51 0.77 -2.69 -2.91
CA ILE A 51 0.19 -2.46 -4.24
C ILE A 51 -0.93 -1.46 -4.05
N CYS A 52 -0.87 -0.35 -4.77
CA CYS A 52 -1.75 0.78 -4.59
C CYS A 52 -2.33 1.27 -5.90
N ASP A 53 -3.60 1.69 -5.86
CA ASP A 53 -4.22 2.46 -6.92
C ASP A 53 -4.16 3.93 -6.54
N ARG A 54 -3.97 4.82 -7.52
CA ARG A 54 -4.08 6.27 -7.27
C ARG A 54 -5.56 6.62 -7.23
N LYS A 55 -5.98 7.39 -6.23
CA LYS A 55 -7.28 8.06 -6.27
C LYS A 55 -7.20 9.06 -7.41
N GLU A 56 -7.89 8.81 -8.50
CA GLU A 56 -8.22 9.88 -9.44
C GLU A 56 -8.99 10.93 -8.64
N GLU A 57 -8.40 12.11 -8.47
CA GLU A 57 -9.20 13.27 -8.10
C GLU A 57 -10.13 13.51 -9.29
N GLU A 58 -11.43 13.30 -9.11
CA GLU A 58 -12.43 13.84 -10.02
C GLU A 58 -12.18 15.36 -10.08
N ALA A 59 -11.67 15.82 -11.22
CA ALA A 59 -11.40 17.22 -11.53
C ALA A 59 -12.70 17.99 -11.79
#